data_AF-A0A535K7W5-F1
#
_entry.id   AF-A0A535K7W5-F1
#
_cell.length_a   1.000
_cell.length_b   1.000
_cell.length_c   1.000
_cell.angle_alpha   90.00
_cell.angle_beta   90.00
_cell.angle_gamma   90.00
#
_symmetry.space_group_name_H-M   'P 1'
#
loop_
_entity.id
_entity.type
_entity.pdbx_description
1 polymer ?
#
loop_
_entity_poly.entity_id
_entity_poly.type
_entity_poly.pdbx_seq_one_letter_code
_entity_poly.pdbx_strand_id
1 'polypeptide(L)'
;MAKPQVVSDQNFETEVIKSDTPVLVDFWAVWCGPCRMVAPVLEEIASEQGDKVKIAKLDVDANPITAGRFGVRAIPTMILFKNGREAQRVVGYVPKDKLLQQIQPHFAAAAAPETSMSPTATSPKPTTPTPTTPTSPPTTTTPKSPSPTPPRTS
;
A
#
# COMPACT_ATOMS: atom_id res chain seq x y z
N MET A 1 -15.31 17.79 -19.68
CA MET A 1 -15.03 17.82 -18.23
C MET A 1 -14.88 16.38 -17.77
N ALA A 2 -13.65 15.94 -17.48
CA ALA A 2 -13.41 14.58 -17.04
C ALA A 2 -13.84 14.47 -15.57
N LYS A 3 -14.95 13.76 -15.32
CA LYS A 3 -15.44 13.49 -13.97
C LYS A 3 -14.99 12.10 -13.53
N PRO A 4 -14.66 11.89 -12.24
CA PRO A 4 -14.35 10.58 -11.71
C PRO A 4 -15.50 9.59 -11.96
N GLN A 5 -15.23 8.52 -12.70
CA GLN A 5 -16.21 7.51 -13.04
C GLN A 5 -16.40 6.52 -11.88
N VAL A 6 -17.63 6.26 -11.47
CA VAL A 6 -17.90 5.21 -10.49
C VAL A 6 -17.73 3.85 -11.17
N VAL A 7 -16.94 2.97 -10.55
CA VAL A 7 -16.74 1.59 -11.00
C VAL A 7 -17.16 0.62 -9.90
N SER A 8 -17.62 -0.54 -10.33
CA SER A 8 -18.07 -1.63 -9.45
C SER A 8 -17.37 -2.93 -9.80
N ASP A 9 -17.48 -3.94 -8.93
CA ASP A 9 -16.90 -5.28 -9.14
C ASP A 9 -17.23 -5.87 -10.54
N GLN A 10 -18.44 -5.63 -11.04
CA GLN A 10 -18.92 -6.16 -12.33
C GLN A 10 -18.28 -5.48 -13.55
N ASN A 11 -17.97 -4.19 -13.45
CA ASN A 11 -17.49 -3.38 -14.57
C ASN A 11 -16.00 -3.04 -14.46
N PHE A 12 -15.35 -3.36 -13.33
CA PHE A 12 -13.95 -3.04 -13.10
C PHE A 12 -13.03 -3.58 -14.20
N GLU A 13 -13.26 -4.82 -14.64
CA GLU A 13 -12.44 -5.41 -15.68
C GLU A 13 -12.54 -4.65 -17.00
N THR A 14 -13.75 -4.29 -17.44
CA THR A 14 -13.95 -3.58 -18.70
C THR A 14 -13.49 -2.12 -18.60
N GLU A 15 -13.81 -1.45 -17.49
CA GLU A 15 -13.58 -0.01 -17.35
C GLU A 15 -12.16 0.37 -16.94
N VAL A 16 -11.44 -0.54 -16.26
CA VAL A 16 -10.11 -0.30 -15.70
C VAL A 16 -9.07 -1.20 -16.36
N ILE A 17 -9.29 -2.52 -16.36
CA ILE A 17 -8.27 -3.48 -16.81
C ILE A 17 -8.13 -3.48 -18.34
N LYS A 18 -9.25 -3.42 -19.06
CA LYS A 18 -9.29 -3.40 -20.53
C LYS A 18 -9.23 -1.99 -21.12
N SER A 19 -8.96 -0.96 -20.31
CA SER A 19 -8.88 0.41 -20.79
C SER A 19 -7.55 0.65 -21.53
N ASP A 20 -7.62 1.28 -22.69
CA ASP A 20 -6.46 1.74 -23.46
C ASP A 20 -5.74 2.91 -22.79
N THR A 21 -6.48 3.72 -22.02
CA THR A 21 -5.95 4.86 -21.27
C THR A 21 -5.58 4.42 -19.85
N PRO A 22 -4.47 4.93 -19.27
CA PRO A 22 -4.17 4.71 -17.86
C PRO A 22 -5.35 5.13 -16.96
N VAL A 23 -5.74 4.27 -16.04
CA VAL A 23 -6.90 4.50 -15.15
C VAL A 23 -6.43 4.57 -13.71
N LEU A 24 -6.59 5.73 -13.07
CA LEU A 24 -6.35 5.90 -11.64
C LEU A 24 -7.62 5.58 -10.87
N VAL A 25 -7.60 4.51 -10.08
CA VAL A 25 -8.72 4.09 -9.24
C VAL A 25 -8.49 4.57 -7.82
N ASP A 26 -9.42 5.38 -7.31
CA ASP A 26 -9.53 5.76 -5.90
C ASP A 26 -10.43 4.78 -5.14
N PHE A 27 -9.82 4.05 -4.21
CA PHE A 27 -10.51 3.15 -3.28
C PHE A 27 -10.90 3.95 -2.05
N TRP A 28 -12.20 4.23 -1.93
CA TRP A 28 -12.77 5.11 -0.91
C TRP A 28 -13.94 4.44 -0.19
N ALA A 29 -14.42 5.08 0.88
CA ALA A 29 -15.66 4.72 1.57
C ALA A 29 -16.31 5.96 2.19
N VAL A 30 -17.61 5.88 2.48
CA VAL A 30 -18.40 7.01 2.99
C VAL A 30 -17.94 7.47 4.38
N TRP A 31 -17.44 6.54 5.19
CA TRP A 31 -16.91 6.75 6.54
C TRP A 31 -15.45 7.24 6.54
N CYS A 32 -14.80 7.33 5.37
CA CYS A 32 -13.43 7.79 5.27
C CYS A 32 -13.34 9.33 5.26
N GLY A 33 -13.10 9.92 6.43
CA GLY A 33 -12.86 11.36 6.57
C GLY A 33 -11.78 11.91 5.63
N PRO A 34 -10.56 11.32 5.60
CA PRO A 34 -9.48 11.77 4.71
C PRO A 34 -9.80 11.67 3.21
N CYS A 35 -10.64 10.73 2.80
CA CYS A 35 -11.01 10.55 1.39
C CYS A 35 -11.78 11.76 0.83
N ARG A 36 -12.55 12.47 1.66
CA ARG A 36 -13.26 13.69 1.25
C ARG A 36 -12.32 14.81 0.80
N MET A 37 -11.09 14.84 1.32
CA MET A 37 -10.07 15.81 0.91
C MET A 37 -9.37 15.40 -0.40
N VAL A 38 -9.34 14.10 -0.72
CA VAL A 38 -8.73 13.58 -1.97
C VAL A 38 -9.67 13.78 -3.16
N ALA A 39 -10.98 13.66 -2.97
CA ALA A 39 -11.97 13.81 -4.03
C ALA A 39 -11.79 15.06 -4.92
N PRO A 40 -11.69 16.30 -4.38
CA PRO A 40 -11.48 17.49 -5.21
C PRO A 40 -10.13 17.47 -5.94
N VAL A 41 -9.08 16.94 -5.30
CA VAL A 41 -7.74 16.81 -5.91
C VAL A 41 -7.79 15.91 -7.14
N LEU A 42 -8.54 14.81 -7.08
CA LEU A 42 -8.71 13.91 -8.22
C LEU A 42 -9.52 14.54 -9.36
N GLU A 43 -10.53 15.35 -9.04
CA GLU A 43 -11.31 16.12 -10.03
C GLU A 43 -10.46 17.18 -10.74
N GLU A 44 -9.58 17.86 -9.99
CA GLU A 44 -8.59 18.77 -10.56
C GLU A 44 -7.64 18.02 -11.50
N ILE A 45 -7.06 16.90 -11.07
CA ILE A 45 -6.15 16.09 -11.90
C ILE A 45 -6.86 15.61 -13.18
N ALA A 46 -8.10 15.13 -13.07
CA ALA A 46 -8.90 14.73 -14.23
C ALA A 46 -9.07 15.90 -15.22
N SER A 47 -9.33 17.10 -14.70
CA SER A 47 -9.53 18.30 -15.51
C SER A 47 -8.23 18.79 -16.15
N GLU A 48 -7.11 18.76 -15.42
CA GLU A 48 -5.79 19.21 -15.89
C GLU A 48 -5.15 18.24 -16.89
N GLN A 49 -5.30 16.93 -16.68
CA GLN A 49 -4.69 15.89 -17.53
C GLN A 49 -5.59 15.47 -18.70
N GLY A 50 -6.89 15.74 -18.63
CA GLY A 50 -7.84 15.42 -19.70
C GLY A 50 -7.81 13.95 -20.09
N ASP A 51 -7.63 13.67 -21.38
CA ASP A 51 -7.68 12.31 -21.93
C ASP A 51 -6.42 11.46 -21.67
N LYS A 52 -5.41 12.02 -20.97
CA LYS A 52 -4.18 11.29 -20.62
C LYS A 52 -4.38 10.27 -19.50
N VAL A 53 -5.37 10.48 -18.64
CA VAL A 53 -5.68 9.60 -17.52
C VAL A 53 -7.17 9.60 -17.23
N LYS A 54 -7.74 8.41 -17.04
CA LYS A 54 -9.12 8.25 -16.59
C LYS A 54 -9.12 8.16 -15.06
N ILE A 55 -9.95 8.94 -14.40
CA ILE A 55 -10.14 8.82 -12.96
C ILE A 55 -11.37 7.95 -12.70
N ALA A 56 -11.21 6.93 -11.89
CA ALA A 56 -12.28 6.05 -11.43
C ALA A 56 -12.33 6.04 -9.90
N LYS A 57 -13.52 5.82 -9.33
CA LYS A 57 -13.72 5.65 -7.89
C LYS A 57 -14.45 4.35 -7.61
N LEU A 58 -13.97 3.62 -6.62
CA LEU A 58 -14.54 2.35 -6.17
C LEU A 58 -14.81 2.43 -4.67
N ASP A 59 -16.07 2.22 -4.31
CA ASP A 59 -16.46 2.11 -2.91
C ASP A 59 -16.08 0.71 -2.41
N VAL A 60 -15.19 0.62 -1.41
CA VAL A 60 -14.69 -0.66 -0.90
C VAL A 60 -15.72 -1.45 -0.10
N ASP A 61 -16.74 -0.80 0.47
CA ASP A 61 -17.81 -1.46 1.21
C ASP A 61 -18.80 -2.11 0.24
N ALA A 62 -19.12 -1.41 -0.85
CA ALA A 62 -20.02 -1.93 -1.88
C ALA A 62 -19.32 -2.94 -2.81
N ASN A 63 -17.99 -2.88 -2.93
CA ASN A 63 -17.20 -3.68 -3.87
C ASN A 63 -16.03 -4.42 -3.17
N PRO A 64 -16.33 -5.31 -2.21
CA PRO A 64 -15.30 -5.96 -1.40
C PRO A 64 -14.46 -6.98 -2.18
N ILE A 65 -14.98 -7.50 -3.31
CA ILE A 65 -14.27 -8.50 -4.12
C ILE A 65 -13.07 -7.85 -4.80
N THR A 66 -13.27 -6.71 -5.46
CA THR A 66 -12.19 -5.97 -6.11
C THR A 66 -11.22 -5.40 -5.08
N ALA A 67 -11.72 -4.82 -3.99
CA ALA A 67 -10.88 -4.31 -2.90
C ALA A 67 -9.98 -5.42 -2.32
N GLY A 68 -10.55 -6.61 -2.07
CA GLY A 68 -9.82 -7.78 -1.62
C GLY A 68 -8.80 -8.29 -2.64
N ARG A 69 -9.17 -8.36 -3.92
CA ARG A 69 -8.30 -8.82 -5.03
C ARG A 69 -7.02 -7.99 -5.15
N PHE A 70 -7.11 -6.67 -4.96
CA PHE A 70 -5.95 -5.77 -5.00
C PHE A 70 -5.28 -5.53 -3.64
N GLY A 71 -5.77 -6.20 -2.58
CA GLY A 71 -5.20 -6.13 -1.24
C GLY A 71 -5.36 -4.76 -0.58
N VAL A 72 -6.46 -4.07 -0.84
CA VAL A 72 -6.77 -2.77 -0.22
C VAL A 72 -7.18 -3.01 1.24
N ARG A 73 -6.27 -2.70 2.16
CA ARG A 73 -6.46 -2.87 3.61
C ARG A 73 -6.62 -1.56 4.37
N ALA A 74 -6.30 -0.44 3.73
CA ALA A 74 -6.40 0.90 4.28
C ALA A 74 -6.91 1.83 3.18
N ILE A 75 -7.74 2.80 3.56
CA ILE A 75 -8.25 3.83 2.65
C ILE A 75 -7.87 5.22 3.18
N PRO A 76 -7.63 6.22 2.32
CA PRO A 76 -7.68 6.14 0.85
C PRO A 76 -6.51 5.33 0.28
N THR A 77 -6.76 4.51 -0.75
CA THR A 77 -5.71 3.88 -1.56
C THR A 77 -5.99 4.21 -3.01
N MET A 78 -4.98 4.69 -3.73
CA MET A 78 -5.08 5.00 -5.16
C MET A 78 -4.16 4.08 -5.93
N ILE A 79 -4.69 3.41 -6.96
CA ILE A 79 -3.92 2.49 -7.79
C ILE A 79 -4.08 2.91 -9.24
N LEU A 80 -2.96 3.16 -9.91
CA LEU A 80 -2.91 3.44 -11.34
C LEU A 80 -2.78 2.12 -12.09
N PHE A 81 -3.73 1.88 -12.99
CA PHE A 81 -3.71 0.76 -13.92
C PHE A 81 -3.29 1.23 -15.30
N LYS A 82 -2.45 0.44 -15.96
CA LYS A 82 -2.02 0.65 -17.33
C LYS A 82 -1.82 -0.70 -18.00
N ASN A 83 -2.41 -0.89 -19.18
CA ASN A 83 -2.37 -2.16 -19.91
C ASN A 83 -2.82 -3.35 -19.04
N GLY A 84 -3.86 -3.13 -18.22
CA GLY A 84 -4.41 -4.14 -17.31
C GLY A 84 -3.52 -4.52 -16.11
N ARG A 85 -2.44 -3.78 -15.85
CA ARG A 85 -1.52 -4.03 -14.74
C ARG A 85 -1.39 -2.82 -13.83
N GLU A 86 -1.05 -3.06 -12.57
CA GLU A 86 -0.72 -2.00 -11.64
C GLU A 86 0.61 -1.34 -12.05
N ALA A 87 0.54 -0.05 -12.38
CA ALA A 87 1.69 0.77 -12.74
C ALA A 87 2.24 1.53 -11.53
N GLN A 88 1.35 2.00 -10.65
CA GLN A 88 1.71 2.76 -9.45
C GLN A 88 0.66 2.55 -8.36
N ARG A 89 1.10 2.53 -7.10
CA ARG A 89 0.23 2.40 -5.93
C ARG A 89 0.59 3.43 -4.87
N VAL A 90 -0.43 4.15 -4.40
CA VAL A 90 -0.30 5.18 -3.38
C VAL A 90 -1.27 4.87 -2.25
N VAL A 91 -0.74 4.64 -1.05
CA VAL A 91 -1.56 4.35 0.14
C VAL A 91 -1.56 5.56 1.05
N GLY A 92 -2.76 5.98 1.45
CA GLY A 92 -2.98 7.15 2.29
C GLY A 92 -3.15 8.45 1.52
N TYR A 93 -3.40 9.52 2.28
CA TYR A 93 -3.52 10.87 1.74
C TYR A 93 -2.15 11.43 1.35
N VAL A 94 -2.05 11.94 0.13
CA VAL A 94 -0.88 12.70 -0.36
C VAL A 94 -1.35 13.99 -1.03
N PRO A 95 -0.56 15.08 -0.98
CA PRO A 95 -0.90 16.31 -1.69
C PRO A 95 -0.84 16.12 -3.21
N LYS A 96 -1.58 16.97 -3.95
CA LYS A 96 -1.73 16.93 -5.41
C LYS A 96 -0.40 16.80 -6.15
N ASP A 97 0.58 17.66 -5.84
CA ASP A 97 1.90 17.65 -6.46
C ASP A 97 2.60 16.30 -6.34
N LYS A 98 2.58 15.72 -5.14
CA LYS A 98 3.22 14.42 -4.89
C LYS A 98 2.50 13.30 -5.61
N LEU A 99 1.17 13.33 -5.66
CA LEU A 99 0.37 12.38 -6.42
C LEU A 99 0.73 12.46 -7.91
N LEU A 100 0.72 13.66 -8.49
CA LEU A 100 1.08 13.91 -9.89
C LEU A 100 2.49 13.42 -10.22
N GLN A 101 3.47 13.71 -9.37
CA GLN A 101 4.85 13.22 -9.55
C GLN A 101 4.93 11.69 -9.63
N GLN A 102 4.07 10.97 -8.91
CA GLN A 102 4.06 9.50 -8.88
C GLN A 102 3.33 8.89 -10.07
N ILE A 103 2.28 9.54 -10.60
CA ILE A 103 1.42 8.97 -11.65
C ILE A 103 1.76 9.47 -13.07
N GLN A 104 2.23 10.71 -13.21
CA GLN A 104 2.48 11.35 -14.51
C GLN A 104 3.53 10.63 -15.37
N PRO A 105 4.61 10.03 -14.81
CA PRO A 105 5.57 9.25 -15.59
C PRO A 105 4.93 8.06 -16.34
N HIS A 106 3.77 7.59 -15.88
CA HIS A 106 3.11 6.43 -16.45
C HIS A 106 2.08 6.79 -17.55
N PHE A 107 1.82 8.06 -17.84
CA PHE A 107 0.78 8.49 -18.78
C PHE A 107 1.09 8.23 -20.27
N ALA A 108 2.33 7.93 -20.65
CA ALA A 108 2.71 7.73 -22.06
C ALA A 108 2.44 6.30 -22.57
N ALA A 109 1.69 6.14 -23.66
CA ALA A 109 1.19 4.85 -24.16
C ALA A 109 2.21 3.96 -24.92
N ALA A 110 3.48 4.33 -25.14
CA ALA A 110 4.39 3.47 -25.91
C ALA A 110 5.88 3.65 -25.52
N ALA A 111 6.37 2.74 -24.67
CA ALA A 111 7.70 2.12 -24.70
C ALA A 111 7.82 1.22 -23.46
N ALA A 112 7.90 -0.09 -23.65
CA ALA A 112 8.16 -1.10 -22.62
C ALA A 112 9.59 -0.99 -22.06
N PRO A 113 10.03 -1.88 -21.16
CA PRO A 113 9.52 -2.22 -19.83
C PRO A 113 10.60 -1.95 -18.74
N GLU A 114 10.23 -2.18 -17.47
CA GLU A 114 11.11 -2.34 -16.30
C GLU A 114 11.86 -1.10 -15.77
N THR A 115 11.36 -0.57 -14.65
CA THR A 115 12.20 -0.14 -13.51
C THR A 115 11.30 -0.28 -12.28
N SER A 116 11.25 -1.45 -11.63
CA SER A 116 12.08 -1.71 -10.46
C SER A 116 12.36 -0.45 -9.65
N MET A 117 11.36 0.02 -8.91
CA MET A 117 11.54 0.99 -7.83
C MET A 117 10.45 0.81 -6.75
N SER A 118 10.45 -0.36 -6.12
CA SER A 118 10.54 -0.32 -4.65
C SER A 118 12.00 0.01 -4.34
N PRO A 119 12.34 0.86 -3.36
CA PRO A 119 11.61 1.03 -2.10
C PRO A 119 11.48 2.49 -1.61
N THR A 120 10.52 2.76 -0.73
CA THR A 120 10.78 3.57 0.48
C THR A 120 9.75 3.18 1.52
N ALA A 121 10.06 2.11 2.24
CA ALA A 121 9.74 2.06 3.65
C ALA A 121 10.66 3.06 4.34
N THR A 122 10.15 4.25 4.68
CA THR A 122 10.75 5.04 5.74
C THR A 122 10.37 4.38 7.06
N SER A 123 11.20 3.42 7.49
CA SER A 123 11.42 3.18 8.91
C SER A 123 12.72 2.39 9.10
N PRO A 124 13.86 3.04 9.33
CA PRO A 124 15.00 2.37 9.92
C PRO A 124 14.80 2.38 11.45
N LYS A 125 14.40 1.23 12.02
CA LYS A 125 14.85 0.88 13.36
C LYS A 125 15.95 -0.17 13.20
N PRO A 126 17.21 0.15 13.48
CA PRO A 126 18.30 -0.81 13.39
C PRO A 126 18.13 -1.90 14.44
N THR A 127 17.96 -3.14 13.98
CA THR A 127 18.21 -4.35 14.76
C THR A 127 19.72 -4.58 14.76
N THR A 128 20.36 -4.40 15.91
CA THR A 128 21.77 -4.76 16.09
C THR A 128 21.90 -6.28 16.16
N PRO A 129 22.79 -6.90 15.37
CA PRO A 129 23.11 -8.32 15.47
C PRO A 129 24.11 -8.59 16.61
N THR A 130 23.91 -9.71 17.29
CA THR A 130 24.86 -10.38 18.17
C THR A 130 26.19 -10.67 17.46
N PRO A 131 27.34 -10.42 18.10
CA PRO A 131 28.57 -11.15 17.81
C PRO A 131 28.91 -12.15 18.92
N THR A 132 28.91 -13.42 18.55
CA THR A 132 29.50 -14.54 19.32
C THR A 132 31.00 -14.66 18.99
N THR A 133 31.74 -15.42 19.81
CA THR A 133 33.06 -16.12 19.63
C THR A 133 34.17 -15.61 20.61
N PRO A 134 35.19 -16.41 21.01
CA PRO A 134 35.19 -17.43 22.08
C PRO A 134 36.47 -17.42 23.01
N THR A 135 36.53 -18.36 23.99
CA THR A 135 37.77 -18.98 24.59
C THR A 135 38.59 -18.08 25.58
N SER A 136 38.86 -18.38 26.85
CA SER A 136 39.20 -19.63 27.58
C SER A 136 39.17 -19.46 29.14
N PRO A 137 39.31 -20.55 29.95
CA PRO A 137 39.12 -20.66 31.43
C PRO A 137 40.46 -20.48 32.23
N PRO A 138 40.64 -20.72 33.57
CA PRO A 138 39.89 -21.60 34.50
C PRO A 138 39.77 -21.22 36.01
N THR A 139 39.18 -22.18 36.76
CA THR A 139 39.26 -22.45 38.22
C THR A 139 38.49 -21.50 39.16
N THR A 140 37.51 -21.97 39.95
CA THR A 140 37.75 -22.71 41.20
C THR A 140 36.42 -23.28 41.77
N THR A 141 36.39 -24.61 42.00
CA THR A 141 35.80 -25.34 43.16
C THR A 141 34.29 -25.25 43.48
N THR A 142 33.52 -26.29 43.12
CA THR A 142 32.86 -27.34 43.97
C THR A 142 32.42 -26.97 45.42
N PRO A 143 31.42 -27.61 46.11
CA PRO A 143 30.45 -28.68 45.77
C PRO A 143 28.95 -28.44 46.18
N LYS A 144 28.04 -29.13 45.47
CA LYS A 144 27.02 -30.10 45.98
C LYS A 144 26.38 -29.86 47.36
N SER A 145 25.05 -29.66 47.40
CA SER A 145 24.12 -30.41 48.28
C SER A 145 22.64 -29.98 48.17
N PRO A 146 21.69 -30.85 48.56
CA PRO A 146 20.37 -31.00 47.94
C PRO A 146 19.21 -30.38 48.73
N SER A 147 18.05 -30.26 48.05
CA SER A 147 16.73 -30.26 48.69
C SER A 147 16.65 -31.34 49.78
N PRO A 148 15.97 -31.08 50.91
CA PRO A 148 14.60 -31.61 51.01
C PRO A 148 13.63 -30.86 51.95
N THR A 149 12.33 -31.16 51.76
CA THR A 149 11.26 -31.30 52.77
C THR A 149 10.25 -30.13 52.95
N PRO A 150 8.93 -30.42 52.97
CA PRO A 150 7.84 -29.45 53.17
C PRO A 150 7.44 -29.28 54.66
N PRO A 151 6.67 -28.23 55.02
CA PRO A 151 5.91 -28.24 56.26
C PRO A 151 4.40 -28.47 56.03
N ARG A 152 3.97 -29.59 56.60
CA ARG A 152 2.67 -29.87 57.23
C ARG A 152 2.19 -28.70 58.12
N THR A 153 0.87 -28.45 58.20
CA THR A 153 0.05 -27.89 59.31
C THR A 153 -1.29 -27.42 58.71
N SER A 154 -2.49 -27.72 59.21
CA SER A 154 -3.00 -28.51 60.34
C SER A 154 -4.41 -28.98 59.99
#